data_AF-A0A935VXT2-F1
#
_entry.id   AF-A0A935VXT2-F1
#
_cell.length_a   1.000
_cell.length_b   1.000
_cell.length_c   1.000
_cell.angle_alpha   90.00
_cell.angle_beta   90.00
_cell.angle_gamma   90.00
#
_symmetry.space_group_name_H-M   'P 1'
#
loop_
_entity.id
_entity.type
_entity.pdbx_description
1 polymer ?
#
loop_
_entity_poly.entity_id
_entity_poly.type
_entity_poly.pdbx_seq_one_letter_code
_entity_poly.pdbx_strand_id
1 'polypeptide(L)'
;MNKYARSTISAIPPPQGRAARFALLLFRHVACGIAALCIFYLSLVATSMPLPAAERQTIDRAVDLLDEKGFRTEAFLLRNAATIRTGENWLNELFAGESSFASTNFPFEIITVGPDFFEKTHDDLERAMILLHEAQHLQGRNDAYAYAYIWKHRQQLGWTQLKYGTSETYVSVELQTRENAPELFTCSANVWHDCTETLRAKR
;
A
#
# COMPACT_ATOMS: atom_id res chain seq x y z
N MET A 1 3.64 85.61 28.78
CA MET A 1 2.92 84.43 29.34
C MET A 1 2.69 83.44 28.21
N ASN A 2 3.29 82.26 28.32
CA ASN A 2 3.36 81.21 27.30
C ASN A 2 2.03 80.45 27.16
N LYS A 3 1.48 80.36 25.94
CA LYS A 3 0.44 79.40 25.55
C LYS A 3 0.94 78.60 24.35
N TYR A 4 1.76 77.58 24.61
CA TYR A 4 2.09 76.57 23.60
C TYR A 4 1.01 75.49 23.61
N ALA A 5 0.25 75.42 22.52
CA ALA A 5 -0.72 74.38 22.24
C ALA A 5 0.02 73.04 22.00
N ARG A 6 -0.25 72.03 22.84
CA ARG A 6 0.14 70.64 22.58
C ARG A 6 -0.84 70.05 21.56
N SER A 7 -0.41 69.98 20.32
CA SER A 7 -1.09 69.19 19.28
C SER A 7 -0.83 67.71 19.55
N THR A 8 -1.83 67.02 20.11
CA THR A 8 -1.83 65.55 20.23
C THR A 8 -2.03 64.94 18.85
N ILE A 9 -0.92 64.52 18.23
CA ILE A 9 -0.95 63.66 17.06
C ILE A 9 -1.48 62.30 17.52
N SER A 10 -2.75 62.01 17.21
CA SER A 10 -3.36 60.72 17.47
C SER A 10 -2.69 59.69 16.55
N ALA A 11 -1.87 58.81 17.13
CA ALA A 11 -1.26 57.71 16.40
C ALA A 11 -2.37 56.78 15.86
N ILE A 12 -2.44 56.63 14.53
CA ILE A 12 -3.29 55.63 13.90
C ILE A 12 -2.71 54.26 14.26
N PRO A 13 -3.48 53.37 14.93
CA PRO A 13 -2.96 52.05 15.27
C PRO A 13 -2.67 51.28 13.97
N PRO A 14 -1.56 50.51 13.91
CA PRO A 14 -1.21 49.75 12.72
C PRO A 14 -2.33 48.75 12.38
N PRO A 15 -2.54 48.42 11.09
CA PRO A 15 -3.60 47.51 10.65
C PRO A 15 -3.31 46.06 11.13
N GLN A 16 -3.63 45.77 12.38
CA GLN A 16 -3.36 44.48 13.05
C GLN A 16 -4.43 43.40 12.80
N GLY A 17 -5.41 43.63 11.93
CA GLY A 17 -6.64 42.83 11.95
C GLY A 17 -6.74 41.64 10.99
N ARG A 18 -6.22 41.75 9.76
CA ARG A 18 -6.64 40.83 8.68
C ARG A 18 -5.73 39.61 8.50
N ALA A 19 -4.41 39.82 8.47
CA ALA A 19 -3.45 38.74 8.30
C ALA A 19 -3.48 37.75 9.49
N ALA A 20 -3.55 38.26 10.73
CA ALA A 20 -3.62 37.42 11.93
C ALA A 20 -4.93 36.59 11.99
N ARG A 21 -6.06 37.18 11.59
CA ARG A 21 -7.34 36.45 11.50
C ARG A 21 -7.30 35.37 10.42
N PHE A 22 -6.73 35.67 9.26
CA PHE A 22 -6.56 34.68 8.19
C PHE A 22 -5.65 33.53 8.61
N ALA A 23 -4.50 33.83 9.23
CA ALA A 23 -3.58 32.82 9.75
C ALA A 23 -4.24 31.92 10.80
N LEU A 24 -5.03 32.49 11.72
CA LEU A 24 -5.77 31.71 12.72
C LEU A 24 -6.83 30.81 12.09
N LEU A 25 -7.57 31.31 11.10
CA LEU A 25 -8.57 30.50 10.38
C LEU A 25 -7.90 29.34 9.64
N LEU A 26 -6.82 29.62 8.90
CA LEU A 26 -6.05 28.59 8.21
C LEU A 26 -5.53 27.53 9.18
N PHE A 27 -4.93 27.95 10.30
CA PHE A 27 -4.46 27.04 11.34
C PHE A 27 -5.58 26.13 11.87
N ARG A 28 -6.76 26.69 12.15
CA ARG A 28 -7.91 25.90 12.62
C ARG A 28 -8.36 24.85 11.60
N HIS A 29 -8.41 25.20 10.31
CA HIS A 29 -8.80 24.25 9.27
C HIS A 29 -7.75 23.15 9.10
N VAL A 30 -6.46 23.49 9.10
CA VAL A 30 -5.37 22.52 9.04
C VAL A 30 -5.41 21.59 10.26
N ALA A 31 -5.55 22.14 11.46
CA ALA A 31 -5.63 21.34 12.68
C ALA A 31 -6.84 20.40 12.70
N CYS A 32 -8.00 20.87 12.23
CA CYS A 32 -9.20 20.05 12.12
C CYS A 32 -9.05 18.93 11.08
N GLY A 33 -8.42 19.23 9.93
CA GLY A 33 -8.11 18.23 8.92
C GLY A 33 -7.15 17.15 9.43
N ILE A 34 -6.07 17.54 10.11
CA ILE A 34 -5.12 16.61 10.73
C ILE A 34 -5.84 15.73 11.77
N ALA A 35 -6.65 16.33 12.64
CA ALA A 35 -7.40 15.58 13.65
C ALA A 35 -8.35 14.55 13.02
N ALA A 36 -9.06 14.92 11.96
CA ALA A 36 -9.94 14.02 11.23
C ALA A 36 -9.16 12.84 10.61
N LEU A 37 -8.00 13.10 9.98
CA LEU A 37 -7.14 12.05 9.44
C LEU A 37 -6.61 11.11 10.53
N CYS A 38 -6.17 11.65 11.67
CA CYS A 38 -5.73 10.83 12.80
C CYS A 38 -6.85 9.95 13.34
N ILE A 39 -8.07 10.49 13.52
CA ILE A 39 -9.22 9.71 13.98
C ILE A 39 -9.55 8.60 12.99
N PHE A 40 -9.55 8.91 11.69
CA PHE A 40 -9.82 7.93 10.65
C PHE A 40 -8.77 6.81 10.66
N TYR A 41 -7.48 7.15 10.67
CA TYR A 41 -6.38 6.19 10.77
C TYR A 41 -6.54 5.28 12.01
N LEU A 42 -6.76 5.89 13.18
CA LEU A 42 -6.94 5.13 14.42
C LEU A 42 -8.18 4.22 14.36
N SER A 43 -9.23 4.60 13.64
CA SER A 43 -10.40 3.74 13.43
C SER A 43 -10.05 2.47 12.67
N LEU A 44 -9.24 2.57 11.60
CA LEU A 44 -8.80 1.41 10.82
C LEU A 44 -7.94 0.45 11.65
N VAL A 45 -6.99 1.01 12.41
CA VAL A 45 -6.10 0.24 13.30
C VAL A 45 -6.88 -0.41 14.44
N ALA A 46 -7.85 0.30 15.03
CA ALA A 46 -8.63 -0.20 16.16
C ALA A 46 -9.61 -1.32 15.78
N THR A 47 -10.10 -1.35 14.53
CA THR A 47 -11.00 -2.40 14.06
C THR A 47 -10.31 -3.60 13.43
N SER A 48 -8.98 -3.59 13.31
CA SER A 48 -8.20 -4.74 12.85
C SER A 48 -7.40 -5.35 14.01
N MET A 49 -6.99 -6.60 13.88
CA MET A 49 -6.27 -7.31 14.93
C MET A 49 -4.75 -7.18 14.78
N PRO A 50 -4.01 -7.11 15.90
CA PRO A 50 -2.55 -7.19 15.84
C PRO A 50 -2.12 -8.57 15.34
N LEU A 51 -1.02 -8.61 14.61
CA LEU A 51 -0.49 -9.85 14.05
C LEU A 51 0.13 -10.74 15.15
N PRO A 52 -0.27 -12.02 15.27
CA PRO A 52 0.40 -12.99 16.15
C PRO A 52 1.89 -13.14 15.82
N ALA A 53 2.71 -13.44 16.82
CA ALA A 53 4.18 -13.49 16.64
C ALA A 53 4.63 -14.53 15.60
N ALA A 54 3.95 -15.68 15.50
CA ALA A 54 4.26 -16.72 14.51
C ALA A 54 3.92 -16.29 13.07
N GLU A 55 2.79 -15.59 12.90
CA GLU A 55 2.39 -15.00 11.62
C GLU A 55 3.36 -13.89 11.23
N ARG A 56 3.76 -13.05 12.19
CA ARG A 56 4.77 -12.01 11.99
C ARG A 56 6.08 -12.57 11.47
N GLN A 57 6.58 -13.64 12.08
CA GLN A 57 7.80 -14.29 11.62
C GLN A 57 7.66 -14.82 10.18
N THR A 58 6.47 -15.27 9.79
CA THR A 58 6.20 -15.75 8.42
C THR A 58 6.21 -14.61 7.41
N ILE A 59 5.62 -13.46 7.76
CA ILE A 59 5.70 -12.25 6.93
C ILE A 59 7.15 -11.79 6.81
N ASP A 60 7.88 -11.69 7.93
CA ASP A 60 9.26 -11.21 7.92
C ASP A 60 10.15 -12.08 7.00
N ARG A 61 10.01 -13.42 7.01
CA ARG A 61 10.73 -14.30 6.07
C ARG A 61 10.39 -14.05 4.60
N ALA A 62 9.10 -13.82 4.29
CA ALA A 62 8.68 -13.51 2.93
C ALA A 62 9.22 -12.14 2.46
N VAL A 63 9.29 -11.16 3.36
CA VAL A 63 9.89 -9.85 3.09
C VAL A 63 11.40 -9.95 2.90
N ASP A 64 12.08 -10.78 3.69
CA ASP A 64 13.51 -11.06 3.52
C ASP A 64 13.80 -11.70 2.16
N LEU A 65 12.95 -12.63 1.72
CA LEU A 65 13.06 -13.22 0.39
C LEU A 65 12.90 -12.17 -0.73
N LEU A 66 12.02 -11.17 -0.59
CA LEU A 66 11.92 -10.07 -1.55
C LEU A 66 13.23 -9.28 -1.66
N ASP A 67 13.83 -8.95 -0.53
CA ASP A 67 15.11 -8.23 -0.47
C ASP A 67 16.25 -9.03 -1.13
N GLU A 68 16.36 -10.32 -0.79
CA GLU A 68 17.33 -11.26 -1.39
C GLU A 68 17.18 -11.36 -2.90
N LYS A 69 15.95 -11.27 -3.42
CA LYS A 69 15.64 -11.32 -4.85
C LYS A 69 15.78 -9.97 -5.55
N GLY A 70 16.16 -8.91 -4.83
CA GLY A 70 16.48 -7.60 -5.39
C GLY A 70 15.35 -6.57 -5.31
N PHE A 71 14.22 -6.88 -4.68
CA PHE A 71 13.09 -5.96 -4.47
C PHE A 71 13.29 -5.11 -3.21
N ARG A 72 14.45 -4.44 -3.14
CA ARG A 72 14.90 -3.76 -1.91
C ARG A 72 13.97 -2.64 -1.47
N THR A 73 13.39 -1.91 -2.43
CA THR A 73 12.50 -0.79 -2.14
C THR A 73 11.19 -1.30 -1.55
N GLU A 74 10.62 -2.34 -2.15
CA GLU A 74 9.39 -2.98 -1.68
C GLU A 74 9.58 -3.62 -0.31
N ALA A 75 10.69 -4.36 -0.13
CA ALA A 75 11.05 -4.90 1.18
C ALA A 75 11.25 -3.80 2.23
N PHE A 76 11.88 -2.68 1.86
CA PHE A 76 12.02 -1.53 2.76
C PHE A 76 10.68 -0.96 3.19
N LEU A 77 9.74 -0.75 2.26
CA LEU A 77 8.41 -0.23 2.56
C LEU A 77 7.64 -1.17 3.49
N LEU A 78 7.66 -2.48 3.20
CA LEU A 78 6.99 -3.49 4.01
C LEU A 78 7.55 -3.57 5.43
N ARG A 79 8.87 -3.42 5.62
CA ARG A 79 9.50 -3.46 6.96
C ARG A 79 9.28 -2.19 7.78
N ASN A 80 9.30 -1.02 7.12
CA ASN A 80 9.50 0.25 7.83
C ASN A 80 8.32 1.21 7.74
N ALA A 81 7.50 1.13 6.68
CA ALA A 81 6.35 2.01 6.50
C ALA A 81 5.05 1.28 6.87
N ALA A 82 4.90 0.03 6.41
CA ALA A 82 3.66 -0.70 6.57
C ALA A 82 3.33 -1.05 8.03
N THR A 83 2.12 -0.72 8.46
CA THR A 83 1.49 -1.33 9.64
C THR A 83 0.72 -2.56 9.21
N ILE A 84 1.36 -3.73 9.32
CA ILE A 84 0.77 -5.02 8.92
C ILE A 84 -0.09 -5.58 10.05
N ARG A 85 -1.33 -5.94 9.73
CA ARG A 85 -2.37 -6.40 10.68
C ARG A 85 -3.11 -7.61 10.10
N THR A 86 -3.82 -8.33 10.96
CA THR A 86 -4.69 -9.46 10.55
C THR A 86 -6.15 -9.11 10.84
N GLY A 87 -7.07 -9.78 10.16
CA GLY A 87 -8.50 -9.53 10.25
C GLY A 87 -8.92 -8.22 9.58
N GLU A 88 -10.04 -8.27 8.86
CA GLU A 88 -10.56 -7.14 8.12
C GLU A 88 -10.86 -5.96 9.05
N ASN A 89 -10.39 -4.77 8.67
CA ASN A 89 -10.90 -3.55 9.27
C ASN A 89 -12.26 -3.20 8.67
N TRP A 90 -13.01 -2.31 9.32
CA TRP A 90 -14.37 -1.96 8.88
C TRP A 90 -14.42 -1.44 7.43
N LEU A 91 -13.36 -0.79 6.94
CA LEU A 91 -13.30 -0.28 5.57
C LEU A 91 -13.17 -1.42 4.58
N ASN A 92 -12.31 -2.40 4.86
CA ASN A 92 -12.18 -3.58 4.02
C ASN A 92 -13.44 -4.44 4.00
N GLU A 93 -14.13 -4.57 5.14
CA GLU A 93 -15.40 -5.31 5.22
C GLU A 93 -16.47 -4.74 4.27
N LEU A 94 -16.47 -3.42 4.03
CA LEU A 94 -17.39 -2.77 3.09
C LEU A 94 -17.12 -3.14 1.62
N PHE A 95 -15.90 -3.56 1.31
CA PHE A 95 -15.47 -3.97 -0.03
C PHE A 95 -15.11 -5.46 -0.07
N ALA A 96 -15.66 -6.25 0.86
CA ALA A 96 -15.40 -7.68 0.95
C ALA A 96 -15.79 -8.38 -0.36
N GLY A 97 -14.79 -8.84 -1.10
CA GLY A 97 -14.98 -9.56 -2.38
C GLY A 97 -13.80 -9.52 -3.35
N GLU A 98 -12.89 -8.54 -3.24
CA GLU A 98 -11.88 -8.29 -4.29
C GLU A 98 -10.47 -8.82 -3.99
N SER A 99 -10.06 -9.01 -2.73
CA SER A 99 -8.78 -9.67 -2.42
C SER A 99 -8.89 -10.59 -1.21
N SER A 100 -8.58 -11.88 -1.39
CA SER A 100 -8.67 -12.86 -0.30
C SER A 100 -7.38 -12.97 0.53
N PHE A 101 -6.24 -12.59 -0.04
CA PHE A 101 -4.94 -12.77 0.59
C PHE A 101 -4.50 -11.57 1.43
N ALA A 102 -4.46 -10.38 0.84
CA ALA A 102 -4.06 -9.17 1.52
C ALA A 102 -4.70 -7.93 0.86
N SER A 103 -4.77 -6.83 1.61
CA SER A 103 -5.23 -5.54 1.09
C SER A 103 -4.46 -4.39 1.73
N THR A 104 -4.17 -3.37 0.93
CA THR A 104 -3.47 -2.16 1.38
C THR A 104 -4.41 -0.96 1.39
N ASN A 105 -4.59 -0.34 2.57
CA ASN A 105 -5.33 0.92 2.68
C ASN A 105 -4.40 2.11 2.43
N PHE A 106 -4.09 2.41 1.17
CA PHE A 106 -3.39 3.65 0.80
C PHE A 106 -4.31 4.87 1.02
N PRO A 107 -3.83 6.01 1.56
CA PRO A 107 -2.44 6.35 1.92
C PRO A 107 -2.10 6.11 3.39
N PHE A 108 -2.82 5.25 4.09
CA PHE A 108 -2.63 5.01 5.53
C PHE A 108 -1.55 3.99 5.85
N GLU A 109 -0.95 3.37 4.82
CA GLU A 109 0.15 2.39 4.96
C GLU A 109 -0.23 1.20 5.85
N ILE A 110 -1.53 0.88 5.95
CA ILE A 110 -2.02 -0.31 6.65
C ILE A 110 -2.18 -1.42 5.63
N ILE A 111 -1.56 -2.57 5.91
CA ILE A 111 -1.78 -3.80 5.16
C ILE A 111 -2.55 -4.76 6.07
N THR A 112 -3.72 -5.19 5.62
CA THR A 112 -4.47 -6.28 6.26
C THR A 112 -4.15 -7.57 5.52
N VAL A 113 -3.65 -8.57 6.22
CA VAL A 113 -3.51 -9.94 5.69
C VAL A 113 -4.69 -10.80 6.14
N GLY A 114 -5.32 -11.46 5.17
CA GLY A 114 -6.43 -12.40 5.39
C GLY A 114 -5.94 -13.81 5.73
N PRO A 115 -6.83 -14.70 6.19
CA PRO A 115 -6.47 -16.09 6.51
C PRO A 115 -5.85 -16.85 5.33
N ASP A 116 -6.33 -16.61 4.11
CA ASP A 116 -5.85 -17.26 2.89
C ASP A 116 -4.36 -17.00 2.63
N PHE A 117 -3.81 -15.85 3.08
CA PHE A 117 -2.37 -15.57 3.02
C PHE A 117 -1.54 -16.59 3.80
N PHE A 118 -2.09 -17.16 4.86
CA PHE A 118 -1.40 -18.16 5.67
C PHE A 118 -1.77 -19.58 5.23
N GLU A 119 -3.06 -19.81 5.00
CA GLU A 119 -3.63 -21.15 4.80
C GLU A 119 -3.47 -21.68 3.37
N LYS A 120 -3.55 -20.80 2.36
CA LYS A 120 -3.60 -21.23 0.94
C LYS A 120 -2.29 -21.05 0.20
N THR A 121 -1.40 -20.17 0.69
CA THR A 121 -0.06 -20.04 0.12
C THR A 121 0.80 -21.26 0.46
N HIS A 122 1.54 -21.78 -0.51
CA HIS A 122 2.33 -23.00 -0.34
C HIS A 122 3.63 -22.77 0.45
N ASP A 123 4.34 -21.68 0.18
CA ASP A 123 5.63 -21.36 0.79
C ASP A 123 5.87 -19.85 0.87
N ASP A 124 7.01 -19.45 1.46
CA ASP A 124 7.37 -18.04 1.65
C ASP A 124 7.53 -17.28 0.32
N LEU A 125 7.68 -17.98 -0.81
CA LEU A 125 7.79 -17.37 -2.14
C LEU A 125 6.43 -16.92 -2.67
N GLU A 126 5.37 -17.70 -2.47
CA GLU A 126 4.00 -17.24 -2.78
C GLU A 126 3.58 -16.07 -1.88
N ARG A 127 3.95 -16.13 -0.60
CA ARG A 127 3.73 -15.01 0.34
C ARG A 127 4.49 -13.77 -0.10
N ALA A 128 5.74 -13.91 -0.53
CA ALA A 128 6.55 -12.81 -1.05
C ALA A 128 5.89 -12.18 -2.29
N MET A 129 5.36 -12.98 -3.20
CA MET A 129 4.62 -12.51 -4.38
C MET A 129 3.39 -11.66 -4.02
N ILE A 130 2.60 -12.09 -3.04
CA ILE A 130 1.46 -11.31 -2.54
C ILE A 130 1.95 -10.00 -1.91
N LEU A 131 2.96 -10.06 -1.05
CA LEU A 131 3.51 -8.85 -0.42
C LEU A 131 4.14 -7.89 -1.45
N LEU A 132 4.69 -8.41 -2.56
CA LEU A 132 5.21 -7.57 -3.64
C LEU A 132 4.09 -6.78 -4.32
N HIS A 133 2.89 -7.37 -4.46
CA HIS A 133 1.70 -6.69 -4.96
C HIS A 133 1.31 -5.55 -4.02
N GLU A 134 1.15 -5.84 -2.72
CA GLU A 134 0.79 -4.86 -1.71
C GLU A 134 1.81 -3.71 -1.62
N ALA A 135 3.10 -4.01 -1.79
CA ALA A 135 4.14 -2.98 -1.82
C ALA A 135 4.00 -2.00 -2.99
N GLN A 136 3.34 -2.37 -4.10
CA GLN A 136 3.00 -1.42 -5.16
C GLN A 136 1.87 -0.48 -4.73
N HIS A 137 0.88 -0.97 -3.98
CA HIS A 137 -0.17 -0.12 -3.41
C HIS A 137 0.37 0.87 -2.36
N LEU A 138 1.37 0.47 -1.56
CA LEU A 138 2.09 1.40 -0.68
C LEU A 138 2.75 2.55 -1.46
N GLN A 139 3.13 2.32 -2.72
CA GLN A 139 3.67 3.33 -3.62
C GLN A 139 2.59 4.14 -4.38
N GLY A 140 1.31 3.93 -4.04
CA GLY A 140 0.18 4.59 -4.70
C GLY A 140 -0.10 4.07 -6.12
N ARG A 141 0.34 2.85 -6.44
CA ARG A 141 0.01 2.20 -7.73
C ARG A 141 -1.38 1.57 -7.66
N ASN A 142 -2.04 1.51 -8.82
CA ASN A 142 -3.33 0.84 -8.97
C ASN A 142 -3.15 -0.66 -9.28
N ASP A 143 -4.26 -1.40 -9.27
CA ASP A 143 -4.30 -2.87 -9.43
C ASP A 143 -3.71 -3.31 -10.77
N ALA A 144 -4.06 -2.62 -11.86
CA ALA A 144 -3.49 -2.84 -13.19
C ALA A 144 -1.95 -2.83 -13.17
N TYR A 145 -1.36 -1.82 -12.55
CA TYR A 145 0.10 -1.75 -12.42
C TYR A 145 0.62 -2.83 -11.47
N ALA A 146 0.00 -3.02 -10.30
CA ALA A 146 0.46 -3.97 -9.29
C ALA A 146 0.48 -5.40 -9.84
N TYR A 147 -0.62 -5.87 -10.46
CA TYR A 147 -0.70 -7.18 -11.11
C TYR A 147 0.30 -7.31 -12.27
N ALA A 148 0.37 -6.31 -13.16
CA ALA A 148 1.33 -6.35 -14.26
C ALA A 148 2.78 -6.42 -13.77
N TYR A 149 3.11 -5.70 -12.69
CA TYR A 149 4.45 -5.65 -12.12
C TYR A 149 4.85 -7.00 -11.56
N ILE A 150 4.02 -7.58 -10.69
CA ILE A 150 4.33 -8.89 -10.09
C ILE A 150 4.43 -9.98 -11.16
N TRP A 151 3.56 -9.93 -12.19
CA TRP A 151 3.55 -10.91 -13.25
C TRP A 151 4.86 -10.87 -14.04
N LYS A 152 5.29 -9.69 -14.47
CA LYS A 152 6.56 -9.48 -15.20
C LYS A 152 7.79 -9.94 -14.39
N HIS A 153 7.74 -9.85 -13.07
CA HIS A 153 8.88 -10.14 -12.19
C HIS A 153 8.82 -11.51 -11.52
N ARG A 154 7.80 -12.33 -11.77
CA ARG A 154 7.65 -13.66 -11.17
C ARG A 154 8.88 -14.56 -11.37
N GLN A 155 9.52 -14.48 -12.54
CA GLN A 155 10.71 -15.26 -12.85
C GLN A 155 11.91 -14.86 -11.98
N GLN A 156 12.04 -13.56 -11.65
CA GLN A 156 13.09 -13.06 -10.75
C GLN A 156 12.90 -13.62 -9.34
N LEU A 157 11.66 -13.74 -8.86
CA LEU A 157 11.36 -14.38 -7.57
C LEU A 157 11.58 -15.90 -7.60
N GLY A 158 11.49 -16.53 -8.77
CA GLY A 158 11.45 -17.98 -8.93
C GLY A 158 10.03 -18.55 -8.86
N TRP A 159 9.02 -17.68 -8.93
CA TRP A 159 7.61 -18.06 -9.01
C TRP A 159 7.26 -18.42 -10.45
N THR A 160 7.39 -19.70 -10.76
CA THR A 160 7.25 -20.23 -12.12
C THR A 160 6.01 -21.10 -12.24
N GLN A 161 5.42 -21.10 -13.43
CA GLN A 161 4.27 -21.95 -13.74
C GLN A 161 4.58 -23.45 -13.54
N LEU A 162 5.80 -23.89 -13.83
CA LEU A 162 6.18 -25.29 -13.66
C LEU A 162 6.07 -25.77 -12.20
N LYS A 163 6.38 -24.89 -11.24
CA LYS A 163 6.33 -25.22 -9.81
C LYS A 163 4.98 -24.88 -9.18
N TYR A 164 4.38 -23.75 -9.55
CA TYR A 164 3.22 -23.18 -8.87
C TYR A 164 1.97 -23.09 -9.74
N GLY A 165 2.01 -23.48 -11.01
CA GLY A 165 0.90 -23.28 -11.96
C GLY A 165 -0.44 -23.92 -11.58
N THR A 166 -0.46 -24.79 -10.56
CA THR A 166 -1.67 -25.39 -9.99
C THR A 166 -1.97 -24.96 -8.56
N SER A 167 -1.18 -24.06 -7.98
CA SER A 167 -1.49 -23.51 -6.65
C SER A 167 -2.64 -22.52 -6.76
N GLU A 168 -3.44 -22.42 -5.70
CA GLU A 168 -4.58 -21.51 -5.66
C GLU A 168 -4.13 -20.05 -5.80
N THR A 169 -3.01 -19.69 -5.17
CA THR A 169 -2.39 -18.37 -5.28
C THR A 169 -2.03 -18.04 -6.73
N TYR A 170 -1.35 -18.94 -7.44
CA TYR A 170 -0.91 -18.70 -8.81
C TYR A 170 -2.08 -18.53 -9.76
N VAL A 171 -3.06 -19.44 -9.69
CA VAL A 171 -4.26 -19.39 -10.52
C VAL A 171 -5.05 -18.12 -10.26
N SER A 172 -5.22 -17.74 -8.99
CA SER A 172 -5.98 -16.53 -8.63
C SER A 172 -5.29 -15.27 -9.15
N VAL A 173 -3.98 -15.15 -8.94
CA VAL A 173 -3.21 -14.00 -9.43
C VAL A 173 -3.14 -13.97 -10.96
N GLU A 174 -3.05 -15.12 -11.63
CA GLU A 174 -3.12 -15.19 -13.09
C GLU A 174 -4.44 -14.61 -13.61
N LEU A 175 -5.58 -15.07 -13.05
CA LEU A 175 -6.91 -14.59 -13.42
C LEU A 175 -7.03 -13.08 -13.19
N GLN A 176 -6.61 -12.59 -12.03
CA GLN A 176 -6.61 -11.17 -11.72
C GLN A 176 -5.69 -10.37 -12.63
N THR A 177 -4.53 -10.91 -13.01
CA THR A 177 -3.63 -10.25 -13.96
C THR A 177 -4.23 -10.23 -15.37
N ARG A 178 -4.96 -11.27 -15.79
CA ARG A 178 -5.66 -11.28 -17.08
C ARG A 178 -6.77 -10.23 -17.13
N GLU A 179 -7.45 -9.99 -16.02
CA GLU A 179 -8.49 -8.97 -15.89
C GLU A 179 -7.88 -7.56 -15.88
N ASN A 180 -6.82 -7.34 -15.09
CA ASN A 180 -6.28 -6.02 -14.83
C ASN A 180 -5.17 -5.58 -15.81
N ALA A 181 -4.49 -6.53 -16.46
CA ALA A 181 -3.40 -6.30 -17.42
C ALA A 181 -3.46 -7.31 -18.59
N PRO A 182 -4.58 -7.34 -19.35
CA PRO A 182 -4.82 -8.33 -20.39
C PRO A 182 -3.76 -8.32 -21.50
N GLU A 183 -3.09 -7.19 -21.72
CA GLU A 183 -2.05 -7.05 -22.74
C GLU A 183 -0.88 -8.02 -22.55
N LEU A 184 -0.63 -8.48 -21.32
CA LEU A 184 0.39 -9.49 -21.00
C LEU A 184 0.03 -10.89 -21.50
N PHE A 185 -1.21 -11.09 -21.96
CA PHE A 185 -1.75 -12.39 -22.34
C PHE A 185 -2.21 -12.46 -23.81
N THR A 186 -1.67 -11.62 -24.69
CA THR A 186 -2.15 -11.48 -26.09
C THR A 186 -1.27 -12.16 -27.15
N CYS A 187 -0.14 -12.75 -26.77
CA CYS A 187 0.79 -13.38 -27.71
C CYS A 187 0.36 -14.80 -28.03
N SER A 188 0.06 -15.04 -29.30
CA SER A 188 -0.34 -16.37 -29.80
C SER A 188 0.80 -17.38 -29.85
N ALA A 189 2.05 -16.92 -29.78
CA ALA A 189 3.24 -17.76 -29.94
C ALA A 189 3.69 -18.48 -28.66
N ASN A 190 3.21 -18.03 -27.49
CA ASN A 190 3.62 -18.60 -26.19
C ASN A 190 2.56 -19.55 -25.65
N VAL A 191 3.02 -20.58 -24.94
CA VAL A 191 2.12 -21.48 -24.19
C VAL A 191 1.35 -20.62 -23.18
N TRP A 192 0.04 -20.84 -23.05
CA TRP A 192 -0.86 -20.10 -22.14
C TRP A 192 -1.10 -18.63 -22.50
N HIS A 193 -0.67 -18.21 -23.70
CA HIS A 193 -0.76 -16.84 -24.17
C HIS A 193 0.03 -15.81 -23.35
N ASP A 194 0.90 -16.24 -22.43
CA ASP A 194 1.66 -15.35 -21.56
C ASP A 194 2.91 -14.79 -22.24
N CYS A 195 2.99 -13.47 -22.39
CA CYS A 195 4.05 -12.79 -23.14
C CYS A 195 5.32 -12.53 -22.35
N THR A 196 5.25 -12.82 -21.05
CA THR A 196 6.36 -12.65 -20.11
C THR A 196 7.01 -13.99 -19.75
N GLU A 197 6.38 -15.11 -20.10
CA GLU A 197 6.96 -16.43 -19.90
C GLU A 197 8.08 -16.66 -20.91
N THR A 198 9.31 -16.75 -20.41
CA THR A 198 10.44 -17.22 -21.21
C THR A 198 10.65 -18.71 -20.94
N LEU A 199 10.29 -19.56 -21.90
CA LEU A 199 10.70 -20.97 -21.89
C LEU A 199 12.22 -21.02 -22.09
N ARG A 200 13.00 -20.76 -21.05
CA ARG A 200 14.43 -21.08 -21.06
C ARG A 200 14.54 -22.60 -21.00
N ALA A 201 14.61 -23.24 -22.17
CA ALA A 201 15.21 -24.55 -22.27
C ALA A 201 16.59 -24.45 -21.63
N LYS A 202 16.81 -25.18 -20.52
CA LYS A 202 18.17 -25.42 -20.02
C LYS A 202 18.97 -25.98 -21.20
N ARG A 203 19.92 -25.18 -21.71
CA ARG A 203 21.05 -25.71 -22.49
C ARG A 203 22.11 -26.17 -21.51
#